data_AF-A0A9E4FJQ6-F1
#
_entry.id   AF-A0A9E4FJQ6-F1
#
_cell.length_a   1.000
_cell.length_b   1.000
_cell.length_c   1.000
_cell.angle_alpha   90.00
_cell.angle_beta   90.00
_cell.angle_gamma   90.00
#
_symmetry.space_group_name_H-M   'P 1'
#
loop_
_entity.id
_entity.type
_entity.pdbx_description
1 polymer ?
#
loop_
_entity_poly.entity_id
_entity_poly.type
_entity_poly.pdbx_seq_one_letter_code
_entity_poly.pdbx_strand_id
1 'polypeptide(L)'
;MHPQTLRKYERLGLVSPSRTIGMLRLYSEEDVQKLRLIKHLEGSLGLNLAGVEFTLNVLSHILDMLQRLSAIQDSEQLLDIVEREVTQLLESLNLPLQE
;
A
#
# COMPACT_ATOMS: atom_id res chain seq x y z
N MET A 1 -9.68 -3.12 -17.33
CA MET A 1 -10.30 -2.17 -16.38
C MET A 1 -10.98 -1.08 -17.17
N HIS A 2 -12.11 -0.56 -16.70
CA HIS A 2 -12.80 0.52 -17.39
C HIS A 2 -12.16 1.89 -17.08
N PRO A 3 -12.04 2.83 -18.04
CA PRO A 3 -11.41 4.14 -17.81
C PRO A 3 -12.02 4.97 -16.67
N GLN A 4 -13.32 4.83 -16.39
CA GLN A 4 -13.95 5.52 -15.26
C GLN A 4 -13.48 4.97 -13.91
N THR A 5 -13.22 3.66 -13.82
CA THR A 5 -12.67 3.02 -12.61
C THR A 5 -11.25 3.52 -12.33
N LEU A 6 -10.42 3.67 -13.38
CA LEU A 6 -9.08 4.25 -13.24
C LEU A 6 -9.15 5.69 -12.72
N ARG A 7 -10.04 6.52 -13.29
CA ARG A 7 -10.27 7.89 -12.82
C ARG A 7 -10.82 7.96 -11.39
N LYS A 8 -11.55 6.92 -10.95
CA LYS A 8 -12.03 6.80 -9.56
C LYS A 8 -10.82 6.59 -8.64
N TYR A 9 -9.95 5.63 -8.93
CA TYR A 9 -8.77 5.36 -8.12
C TYR A 9 -7.76 6.52 -8.12
N GLU A 10 -7.58 7.20 -9.26
CA GLU A 10 -6.76 8.43 -9.35
C GLU A 10 -7.25 9.54 -8.43
N ARG A 11 -8.57 9.81 -8.43
CA ARG A 11 -9.15 10.85 -7.57
C ARG A 11 -9.01 10.53 -6.07
N LEU A 12 -8.91 9.25 -5.74
CA LEU A 12 -8.69 8.78 -4.38
C LEU A 12 -7.20 8.69 -4.02
N GLY A 13 -6.30 9.09 -4.92
CA GLY A 13 -4.85 9.06 -4.67
C GLY A 13 -4.22 7.66 -4.69
N LEU A 14 -5.01 6.60 -4.94
CA LEU A 14 -4.54 5.21 -4.89
C LEU A 14 -3.52 4.88 -6.00
N VAL A 15 -3.59 5.63 -7.12
CA VAL A 15 -2.69 5.49 -8.27
C VAL A 15 -2.45 6.87 -8.86
N SER A 16 -1.19 7.19 -9.15
CA SER A 16 -0.77 8.48 -9.69
C SER A 16 -0.03 8.31 -11.03
N PRO A 17 -0.76 8.26 -12.16
CA PRO A 17 -0.12 8.08 -13.45
C PRO A 17 0.72 9.30 -13.84
N SER A 18 1.85 9.03 -14.49
CA SER A 18 2.61 10.07 -15.18
C SER A 18 1.84 10.58 -16.40
N ARG A 19 2.15 11.80 -16.86
CA ARG A 19 1.53 12.38 -18.05
C ARG A 19 2.57 12.68 -19.12
N THR A 20 2.25 12.36 -20.37
CA THR A 20 3.02 12.84 -21.52
C THR A 20 2.75 14.31 -21.80
N ILE A 21 3.58 14.92 -22.64
CA ILE A 21 3.41 16.28 -23.17
C ILE A 21 2.03 16.47 -23.85
N GLY A 22 1.43 15.39 -24.37
CA GLY A 22 0.07 15.37 -24.94
C GLY A 22 -1.04 15.05 -23.93
N MET A 23 -0.80 15.16 -22.62
CA MET A 23 -1.77 14.91 -21.54
C MET A 23 -2.28 13.45 -21.42
N LEU A 24 -1.66 12.49 -22.13
CA LEU A 24 -2.01 11.08 -22.01
C LEU A 24 -1.46 10.51 -20.69
N ARG A 25 -2.30 9.70 -20.01
CA ARG A 25 -1.93 8.97 -18.79
C ARG A 25 -1.03 7.79 -19.15
N LEU A 26 0.12 7.72 -18.51
CA LEU A 26 1.02 6.60 -18.55
C LEU A 26 1.03 5.96 -17.17
N TYR A 27 0.67 4.69 -17.12
CA TYR A 27 0.78 3.87 -15.93
C TYR A 27 2.10 3.09 -16.02
N SER A 28 2.87 3.15 -14.96
CA SER A 28 4.04 2.31 -14.77
C SER A 28 3.62 0.84 -14.57
N GLU A 29 4.59 -0.07 -14.61
CA GLU A 29 4.33 -1.46 -14.26
C GLU A 29 3.85 -1.61 -12.80
N GLU A 30 4.41 -0.81 -11.88
CA GLU A 30 3.99 -0.75 -10.48
C GLU A 30 2.53 -0.30 -10.36
N ASP A 31 2.12 0.74 -11.10
CA ASP A 31 0.73 1.18 -11.14
C ASP A 31 -0.21 0.07 -11.61
N VAL A 32 0.20 -0.69 -12.64
CA VAL A 32 -0.59 -1.81 -13.16
C VAL A 32 -0.71 -2.92 -12.12
N GLN A 33 0.34 -3.23 -11.37
CA GLN A 33 0.28 -4.20 -10.27
C GLN A 33 -0.64 -3.72 -9.14
N LYS A 34 -0.51 -2.45 -8.74
CA LYS A 34 -1.35 -1.81 -7.71
C LYS A 34 -2.83 -1.84 -8.12
N LEU A 35 -3.14 -1.55 -9.37
CA LEU A 35 -4.51 -1.66 -9.92
C LEU A 35 -5.07 -3.08 -9.88
N ARG A 36 -4.25 -4.10 -10.15
CA ARG A 36 -4.68 -5.51 -10.04
C ARG A 36 -4.98 -5.89 -8.60
N LEU A 37 -4.14 -5.44 -7.66
CA LEU A 37 -4.37 -5.65 -6.23
C LEU A 37 -5.65 -4.98 -5.77
N ILE A 38 -5.86 -3.69 -6.07
CA ILE A 38 -7.09 -2.97 -5.77
C ILE A 38 -8.32 -3.72 -6.27
N LYS A 39 -8.28 -4.22 -7.52
CA LYS A 39 -9.38 -5.00 -8.09
C LYS A 39 -9.64 -6.30 -7.34
N HIS A 40 -8.59 -6.98 -6.88
CA HIS A 40 -8.72 -8.20 -6.10
C HIS A 40 -9.31 -7.92 -4.71
N LEU A 41 -8.85 -6.86 -4.05
CA LEU A 41 -9.38 -6.44 -2.75
C LEU A 41 -10.87 -6.06 -2.83
N GLU A 42 -11.28 -5.26 -3.83
CA GLU A 42 -12.67 -4.84 -4.03
C GLU A 42 -13.55 -6.02 -4.49
N GLY A 43 -13.07 -6.83 -5.45
CA GLY A 43 -13.88 -7.85 -6.11
C GLY A 43 -13.90 -9.22 -5.43
N SER A 44 -12.75 -9.68 -4.92
CA SER A 44 -12.63 -11.01 -4.33
C SER A 44 -12.81 -10.99 -2.82
N LEU A 45 -12.24 -10.00 -2.12
CA LEU A 45 -12.38 -9.87 -0.66
C LEU A 45 -13.57 -9.00 -0.24
N GLY A 46 -14.23 -8.33 -1.20
CA GLY A 46 -15.41 -7.51 -0.93
C GLY A 46 -15.10 -6.24 -0.11
N LEU A 47 -13.84 -5.79 -0.10
CA LEU A 47 -13.46 -4.58 0.62
C LEU A 47 -14.05 -3.35 -0.08
N ASN A 48 -14.59 -2.44 0.71
CA ASN A 48 -14.91 -1.10 0.21
C ASN A 48 -13.62 -0.29 0.01
N LEU A 49 -13.75 0.92 -0.55
CA LEU A 49 -12.58 1.75 -0.87
C LEU A 49 -11.74 2.13 0.35
N ALA A 50 -12.38 2.38 1.50
CA ALA A 50 -11.65 2.67 2.74
C ALA A 50 -10.85 1.44 3.22
N GLY A 51 -11.42 0.24 3.10
CA GLY A 51 -10.73 -1.01 3.40
C GLY A 51 -9.59 -1.30 2.43
N VAL A 52 -9.76 -0.98 1.14
CA VAL A 52 -8.69 -1.06 0.12
C VAL A 52 -7.55 -0.11 0.47
N GLU A 53 -7.85 1.15 0.76
CA GLU A 53 -6.85 2.17 1.12
C GLU A 53 -6.07 1.74 2.37
N PHE A 54 -6.77 1.33 3.43
CA PHE A 54 -6.16 0.83 4.66
C PHE A 54 -5.22 -0.36 4.38
N THR A 55 -5.71 -1.34 3.61
CA THR A 55 -4.94 -2.55 3.28
C THR A 55 -3.69 -2.21 2.45
N LEU A 56 -3.80 -1.31 1.48
CA LEU A 56 -2.66 -0.87 0.69
C LEU A 56 -1.62 -0.16 1.55
N ASN A 57 -2.05 0.68 2.50
CA ASN A 57 -1.14 1.34 3.42
C ASN A 57 -0.39 0.32 4.29
N VAL A 58 -1.11 -0.63 4.90
CA VAL A 58 -0.53 -1.73 5.69
C VAL A 58 0.50 -2.51 4.89
N LEU A 59 0.16 -2.91 3.65
CA LEU A 59 1.08 -3.66 2.79
C LEU A 59 2.34 -2.85 2.45
N SER A 60 2.20 -1.55 2.19
CA SER A 60 3.35 -0.66 1.94
C SER A 60 4.30 -0.64 3.13
N HIS A 61 3.78 -0.44 4.34
CA HIS A 61 4.59 -0.43 5.56
C HIS A 61 5.27 -1.78 5.81
N ILE A 62 4.58 -2.90 5.58
CA ILE A 62 5.18 -4.24 5.70
C ILE A 62 6.34 -4.42 4.72
N LEU A 63 6.19 -3.99 3.46
CA LEU A 63 7.25 -4.07 2.46
C LEU A 63 8.46 -3.21 2.84
N ASP A 64 8.23 -1.98 3.31
CA ASP A 64 9.29 -1.10 3.81
C ASP A 64 10.03 -1.70 5.01
N MET A 65 9.29 -2.31 5.93
CA MET A 65 9.85 -2.99 7.10
C MET A 65 10.69 -4.19 6.65
N LEU A 66 10.18 -5.06 5.76
CA LEU A 66 10.94 -6.20 5.23
C LEU A 66 12.22 -5.76 4.52
N GLN A 67 12.18 -4.66 3.77
CA GLN A 67 13.37 -4.10 3.14
C GLN A 67 14.41 -3.67 4.18
N ARG A 68 14.00 -2.99 5.25
CA ARG A 68 14.90 -2.59 6.35
C ARG A 68 15.47 -3.80 7.10
N LEU A 69 14.65 -4.82 7.37
CA LEU A 69 15.08 -6.06 8.01
C LEU A 69 16.09 -6.83 7.16
N SER A 70 15.91 -6.86 5.84
CA SER A 70 16.87 -7.52 4.93
C SER A 70 18.27 -6.87 4.93
N ALA A 71 18.38 -5.61 5.36
CA ALA A 71 19.66 -4.92 5.48
C ALA A 71 20.40 -5.22 6.79
N ILE A 72 19.75 -5.88 7.75
CA ILE A 72 20.29 -6.19 9.07
C ILE A 72 20.85 -7.62 9.05
N GLN A 73 22.12 -7.78 9.47
CA GLN A 73 22.81 -9.07 9.51
C GLN A 73 22.86 -9.70 10.92
N ASP A 74 22.50 -8.94 11.95
CA ASP A 74 22.57 -9.36 13.36
C ASP A 74 21.18 -9.77 13.88
N SER A 75 21.04 -11.04 14.24
CA SER A 75 19.77 -11.65 14.68
C SER A 75 19.28 -11.15 16.04
N GLU A 76 20.16 -10.71 16.94
CA GLU A 76 19.72 -10.16 18.24
C GLU A 76 19.10 -8.77 18.09
N GLN A 77 19.66 -7.94 17.21
CA GLN A 77 19.11 -6.60 16.91
C GLN A 77 17.81 -6.67 16.11
N LEU A 78 17.56 -7.79 15.43
CA LEU A 78 16.40 -7.98 14.56
C LEU A 78 15.09 -7.96 15.34
N LEU A 79 15.01 -8.65 16.49
CA LEU A 79 13.79 -8.71 17.30
C LEU A 79 13.40 -7.33 17.85
N ASP A 80 14.36 -6.59 18.39
CA ASP A 80 14.15 -5.22 18.90
C ASP A 80 13.67 -4.26 17.81
N ILE A 81 14.18 -4.40 16.58
CA ILE A 81 13.80 -3.55 15.45
C ILE A 81 12.41 -3.92 14.96
N VAL A 82 12.10 -5.21 14.83
CA VAL A 82 10.74 -5.67 14.46
C VAL A 82 9.72 -5.15 15.46
N GLU A 83 9.97 -5.29 16.77
CA GLU A 83 9.05 -4.84 17.80
C GLU A 83 8.78 -3.33 17.71
N ARG A 84 9.82 -2.52 17.53
CA ARG A 84 9.70 -1.06 17.36
C ARG A 84 8.93 -0.68 16.10
N GLU A 85 9.26 -1.29 14.96
CA GLU A 85 8.64 -0.99 13.67
C GLU A 85 7.16 -1.42 13.65
N VAL A 86 6.82 -2.57 14.26
CA VAL A 86 5.44 -3.01 14.43
C VAL A 86 4.66 -2.03 15.31
N THR A 87 5.25 -1.57 16.41
CA THR A 87 4.61 -0.58 17.30
C THR A 87 4.32 0.72 16.56
N GLN A 88 5.31 1.25 15.82
CA GLN A 88 5.14 2.45 14.99
C GLN A 88 4.09 2.28 13.90
N LEU A 89 4.03 1.10 13.26
CA LEU A 89 3.00 0.79 12.29
C LEU A 89 1.62 0.86 12.95
N LEU A 90 1.43 0.20 14.08
CA LEU A 90 0.15 0.18 14.79
C LEU A 90 -0.31 1.59 15.19
N GLU A 91 0.60 2.44 15.67
CA GLU A 91 0.33 3.85 15.97
C GLU A 91 -0.07 4.64 14.70
N SER A 92 0.68 4.46 13.60
CA SER A 92 0.41 5.17 12.33
C SER A 92 -0.93 4.83 11.71
N LEU A 93 -1.45 3.62 11.98
CA LEU A 93 -2.75 3.15 11.51
C LEU A 93 -3.91 3.62 12.38
N ASN A 94 -3.62 4.33 13.48
CA ASN A 94 -4.60 4.88 14.43
C ASN A 94 -5.60 3.80 14.90
N LEU A 95 -5.11 2.56 15.02
CA LEU A 95 -5.94 1.43 15.42
C LEU A 95 -6.27 1.56 16.92
N PRO A 96 -7.54 1.41 17.32
CA PRO A 96 -7.90 1.32 18.72
C PRO A 96 -7.41 -0.03 19.25
N LEU A 97 -6.14 -0.12 19.60
CA LEU A 97 -5.61 -1.19 20.42
C LEU A 97 -6.18 -0.98 21.82
N GLN A 98 -7.27 -1.68 22.15
CA GLN A 98 -7.87 -1.63 23.48
C GLN A 98 -6.91 -2.22 24.53
N GLU A 99 -6.92 -1.62 25.73
CA GLU A 99 -6.25 -2.06 26.97
C GLU A 99 -6.62 -3.48 27.40
#